data_AF-A0A6N8XHH2-F1
#
_entry.id   AF-A0A6N8XHH2-F1
#
_cell.length_a   1.000
_cell.length_b   1.000
_cell.length_c   1.000
_cell.angle_alpha   90.00
_cell.angle_beta   90.00
_cell.angle_gamma   90.00
#
_symmetry.space_group_name_H-M   'P 1'
#
loop_
_entity.id
_entity.type
_entity.pdbx_description
1 polymer ?
#
loop_
_entity_poly.entity_id
_entity_poly.type
_entity_poly.pdbx_seq_one_letter_code
_entity_poly.pdbx_strand_id
1 'polypeptide(L)'
;LSGGYSPTSAAGAVGHLLARRHGGQKDTRLTVPVRLLAQHQQTQRIFTIVMSAVAGISLLVGGIGIMNIMMASVMERRSEIGLLRAVGARAKDIVRQFLVEATLIALFGAAAGMVLGVVIAYVIAAFAGWAVAWSLPGIALAVIVCMAIAVGFGVYPAMSAARLDPVAALQTE
;
A
#
# COMPACT_ATOMS: atom_id res chain seq x y z
N LEU A 1 -21.80 16.08 1.36
CA LEU A 1 -23.07 15.38 1.65
C LEU A 1 -22.80 14.17 2.55
N SER A 2 -22.24 14.38 3.75
CA SER A 2 -21.97 13.32 4.74
C SER A 2 -23.06 13.27 5.83
N GLY A 3 -24.32 13.41 5.42
CA GLY A 3 -25.48 13.18 6.29
C GLY A 3 -26.09 11.84 5.92
N GLY A 4 -26.24 10.94 6.88
CA GLY A 4 -26.69 9.54 6.71
C GLY A 4 -28.15 9.36 6.26
N TYR A 5 -28.62 10.17 5.31
CA TYR A 5 -29.96 10.07 4.74
C TYR A 5 -29.87 9.34 3.40
N SER A 6 -30.60 8.23 3.28
CA SER A 6 -30.68 7.51 2.02
C SER A 6 -31.35 8.40 0.96
N PRO A 7 -30.85 8.44 -0.28
CA PRO A 7 -31.44 9.27 -1.34
C PRO A 7 -32.92 8.92 -1.60
N THR A 8 -33.35 7.71 -1.24
CA THR A 8 -34.75 7.27 -1.26
C THR A 8 -35.58 7.90 -0.13
N SER A 9 -35.06 8.00 1.10
CA SER A 9 -35.76 8.69 2.20
C SER A 9 -35.85 10.20 1.97
N ALA A 10 -34.78 10.82 1.46
CA ALA A 10 -34.78 12.23 1.08
C ALA A 10 -35.76 12.51 -0.06
N ALA A 11 -35.82 11.65 -1.07
CA ALA A 11 -36.80 11.75 -2.15
C ALA A 11 -38.24 11.57 -1.67
N GLY A 12 -38.49 10.65 -0.73
CA GLY A 12 -39.78 10.49 -0.08
C GLY A 12 -40.20 11.74 0.71
N ALA A 13 -39.29 12.32 1.48
CA ALA A 13 -39.55 13.55 2.25
C ALA A 13 -39.82 14.76 1.34
N VAL A 14 -39.02 14.94 0.29
CA VAL A 14 -39.22 16.01 -0.71
C VAL A 14 -40.52 15.78 -1.49
N GLY A 15 -40.84 14.53 -1.84
CA GLY A 15 -42.11 14.18 -2.47
C GLY A 15 -43.33 14.53 -1.60
N HIS A 16 -43.26 14.27 -0.29
CA HIS A 16 -44.31 14.64 0.66
C HIS A 16 -44.48 16.16 0.82
N LEU A 17 -43.37 16.92 0.83
CA LEU A 17 -43.41 18.38 0.89
C LEU A 17 -43.98 19.00 -0.39
N LEU A 18 -43.60 18.46 -1.55
CA LEU A 18 -44.14 18.89 -2.85
C LEU A 18 -45.63 18.58 -2.97
N ALA A 19 -46.09 17.43 -2.48
CA ALA A 19 -47.51 17.06 -2.47
C ALA A 19 -48.36 17.99 -1.59
N ARG A 20 -47.85 18.40 -0.42
CA ARG A 20 -48.52 19.39 0.46
C ARG A 20 -48.58 20.78 -0.17
N ARG A 21 -47.51 21.23 -0.84
CA ARG A 21 -47.42 22.58 -1.44
C ARG A 21 -48.22 22.73 -2.73
N HIS A 22 -48.38 21.68 -3.52
CA HIS A 22 -49.17 21.69 -4.76
C HIS A 22 -50.61 21.18 -4.57
N GLY A 23 -51.11 21.07 -3.33
CA GLY A 23 -52.51 20.70 -3.07
C GLY A 23 -52.92 19.34 -3.64
N GLY A 24 -51.98 18.39 -3.78
CA GLY A 24 -52.23 17.06 -4.35
C GLY A 24 -52.24 16.97 -5.88
N GLN A 25 -51.95 18.06 -6.61
CA GLN A 25 -51.82 18.00 -8.08
C GLN A 25 -50.52 17.30 -8.50
N LYS A 26 -50.59 16.44 -9.53
CA LYS A 26 -49.47 15.61 -10.02
C LYS A 26 -48.61 16.34 -11.06
N ASP A 27 -48.19 17.57 -10.75
CA ASP A 27 -47.51 18.45 -11.73
C ASP A 27 -45.99 18.32 -11.72
N THR A 28 -45.41 17.63 -10.74
CA THR A 28 -43.95 17.49 -10.59
C THR A 28 -43.50 16.03 -10.70
N ARG A 29 -42.50 15.77 -11.55
CA ARG A 29 -41.84 14.46 -11.69
C ARG A 29 -40.45 14.49 -11.03
N LEU A 30 -40.31 13.83 -9.89
CA LEU A 30 -39.04 13.74 -9.17
C LEU A 30 -38.27 12.49 -9.63
N THR A 31 -37.27 12.69 -10.49
CA THR A 31 -36.41 11.60 -10.97
C THR A 31 -35.17 11.53 -10.08
N VAL A 32 -35.10 10.53 -9.20
CA VAL A 32 -33.87 10.22 -8.46
C VAL A 32 -33.09 9.19 -9.27
N PRO A 33 -31.91 9.52 -9.81
CA PRO A 33 -31.10 8.56 -10.55
C PRO A 33 -30.36 7.58 -9.62
N VAL A 34 -31.08 6.94 -8.68
CA VAL A 34 -30.52 5.96 -7.73
C VAL A 34 -29.82 4.83 -8.48
N ARG A 35 -30.35 4.42 -9.63
CA ARG A 35 -29.76 3.39 -10.48
C ARG A 35 -28.44 3.82 -11.12
N LEU A 36 -28.31 5.08 -11.55
CA LEU A 36 -27.06 5.59 -12.13
C LEU A 36 -25.98 5.72 -11.05
N LEU A 37 -26.32 6.26 -9.86
CA LEU A 37 -25.38 6.33 -8.75
C LEU A 37 -24.92 4.93 -8.31
N ALA A 38 -25.84 3.97 -8.20
CA ALA A 38 -25.51 2.59 -7.86
C ALA A 38 -24.60 1.93 -8.92
N GLN A 39 -24.87 2.18 -10.21
CA GLN A 39 -24.04 1.69 -11.31
C GLN A 39 -22.63 2.31 -11.26
N HIS A 40 -22.51 3.62 -11.07
CA HIS A 40 -21.22 4.29 -10.91
C HIS A 40 -20.44 3.75 -9.70
N GLN A 41 -21.09 3.56 -8.55
CA GLN A 41 -20.47 2.99 -7.35
C GLN A 41 -20.00 1.53 -7.58
N GLN A 42 -20.80 0.73 -8.29
CA GLN A 42 -20.42 -0.65 -8.61
C GLN A 42 -19.20 -0.70 -9.53
N THR A 43 -19.19 0.11 -10.59
CA THR A 43 -18.03 0.21 -11.50
C THR A 43 -16.78 0.71 -10.76
N GLN A 44 -16.90 1.75 -9.94
CA GLN A 44 -15.80 2.24 -9.10
C GLN A 44 -15.28 1.15 -8.16
N ARG A 45 -16.17 0.37 -7.52
CA ARG A 45 -15.76 -0.73 -6.64
C ARG A 45 -14.97 -1.81 -7.39
N ILE A 46 -15.38 -2.16 -8.61
CA ILE A 46 -14.65 -3.14 -9.44
C ILE A 46 -13.26 -2.60 -9.77
N PHE A 47 -13.14 -1.34 -10.21
CA PHE A 47 -11.85 -0.72 -10.47
C PHE A 47 -10.96 -0.68 -9.23
N THR A 48 -11.50 -0.32 -8.06
CA THR A 48 -10.76 -0.35 -6.79
C THR A 48 -10.22 -1.73 -6.49
N ILE A 49 -11.02 -2.79 -6.66
CA ILE A 49 -10.58 -4.17 -6.42
C ILE A 49 -9.45 -4.54 -7.37
N VAL A 50 -9.61 -4.30 -8.68
CA VAL A 50 -8.59 -4.64 -9.68
C VAL A 50 -7.30 -3.89 -9.42
N MET A 51 -7.35 -2.58 -9.17
CA MET A 51 -6.17 -1.76 -8.89
C MET A 51 -5.49 -2.19 -7.58
N SER A 52 -6.27 -2.54 -6.55
CA SER A 52 -5.73 -3.07 -5.30
C SER A 52 -5.05 -4.42 -5.47
N ALA A 53 -5.58 -5.29 -6.33
CA ALA A 53 -4.98 -6.59 -6.64
C ALA A 53 -3.65 -6.42 -7.38
N VAL A 54 -3.61 -5.56 -8.40
CA VAL A 54 -2.37 -5.24 -9.14
C VAL A 54 -1.34 -4.63 -8.20
N ALA A 55 -1.72 -3.65 -7.38
CA ALA A 55 -0.84 -3.06 -6.39
C ALA A 55 -0.30 -4.10 -5.39
N GLY A 56 -1.15 -5.02 -4.92
CA GLY A 56 -0.75 -6.12 -4.03
C GLY A 56 0.26 -7.07 -4.68
N ILE A 57 0.05 -7.45 -5.94
CA ILE A 57 0.99 -8.30 -6.70
C ILE A 57 2.33 -7.57 -6.89
N SER A 58 2.30 -6.28 -7.28
CA SER A 58 3.51 -5.48 -7.42
C SER A 58 4.30 -5.38 -6.11
N LEU A 59 3.61 -5.22 -4.98
CA LEU A 59 4.22 -5.23 -3.67
C LEU A 59 4.87 -6.57 -3.32
N LEU A 60 4.23 -7.70 -3.64
CA LEU A 60 4.81 -9.03 -3.44
C LEU A 60 6.08 -9.23 -4.27
N VAL A 61 6.03 -8.88 -5.56
CA VAL A 61 7.21 -8.97 -6.45
C VAL A 61 8.34 -8.06 -5.94
N GLY A 62 8.01 -6.86 -5.48
CA GLY A 62 8.97 -5.97 -4.84
C GLY A 62 9.59 -6.58 -3.56
N GLY A 63 8.78 -7.21 -2.72
CA GLY A 63 9.25 -7.92 -1.52
C GLY A 63 10.20 -9.07 -1.83
N ILE A 64 9.90 -9.87 -2.86
CA ILE A 64 10.80 -10.92 -3.36
C ILE A 64 12.12 -10.32 -3.86
N GLY A 65 12.06 -9.17 -4.54
CA GLY A 65 13.26 -8.44 -4.96
C GLY A 65 14.15 -8.03 -3.77
N ILE A 66 13.55 -7.47 -2.70
CA ILE A 66 14.26 -7.11 -1.47
C ILE A 66 14.92 -8.35 -0.85
N MET A 67 14.18 -9.47 -0.76
CA MET A 67 14.71 -10.72 -0.24
C MET A 67 15.94 -11.20 -1.04
N ASN A 68 15.89 -11.16 -2.37
CA ASN A 68 16.98 -11.59 -3.23
C ASN A 68 18.22 -10.72 -3.10
N ILE A 69 18.05 -9.39 -3.10
CA ILE A 69 19.17 -8.45 -2.91
C ILE A 69 19.81 -8.67 -1.54
N MET A 70 19.00 -8.86 -0.50
CA MET A 70 19.51 -9.10 0.84
C MET A 70 20.24 -10.45 0.93
N MET A 71 19.70 -11.51 0.31
CA MET A 71 20.37 -12.80 0.28
C MET A 71 21.72 -12.73 -0.44
N ALA A 72 21.81 -11.98 -1.54
CA ALA A 72 23.07 -11.72 -2.23
C ALA A 72 24.08 -10.97 -1.34
N SER A 73 23.64 -9.91 -0.66
CA SER A 73 24.47 -9.15 0.30
C SER A 73 25.02 -10.04 1.44
N VAL A 74 24.23 -11.00 1.93
CA VAL A 74 24.68 -11.99 2.93
C VAL A 74 25.79 -12.89 2.38
N MET A 75 25.71 -13.28 1.10
CA MET A 75 26.74 -14.10 0.47
C MET A 75 28.03 -13.31 0.24
N GLU A 76 27.94 -12.05 -0.20
CA GLU A 76 29.10 -11.16 -0.39
C GLU A 76 29.83 -10.87 0.92
N ARG A 77 29.07 -10.65 2.01
CA ARG A 77 29.62 -10.29 3.32
C ARG A 77 29.81 -11.49 4.25
N ARG A 78 29.84 -12.70 3.70
CA ARG A 78 29.88 -13.97 4.45
C ARG A 78 31.08 -14.09 5.39
N SER A 79 32.28 -13.73 4.92
CA SER A 79 33.53 -13.77 5.71
C SER A 79 33.52 -12.74 6.85
N GLU A 80 33.03 -11.52 6.59
CA GLU A 80 32.86 -10.46 7.58
C GLU A 80 31.93 -10.92 8.73
N ILE A 81 30.77 -11.47 8.39
CA ILE A 81 29.78 -11.98 9.36
C ILE A 81 30.37 -13.15 10.17
N GLY A 82 31.10 -14.05 9.50
CA GLY A 82 31.80 -15.16 10.14
C GLY A 82 32.83 -14.70 11.17
N LEU A 83 33.63 -13.67 10.83
CA LEU A 83 34.62 -13.08 11.72
C LEU A 83 33.96 -12.39 12.93
N LEU A 84 32.91 -11.59 12.72
CA LEU A 84 32.14 -10.97 13.80
C LEU A 84 31.57 -12.01 14.77
N ARG A 85 31.02 -13.10 14.23
CA ARG A 85 30.48 -14.21 15.01
C ARG A 85 31.57 -14.96 15.80
N ALA A 86 32.76 -15.14 15.23
CA ALA A 86 33.89 -15.78 15.90
C ALA A 86 34.41 -14.96 17.09
N VAL A 87 34.37 -13.63 16.98
CA VAL A 87 34.77 -12.68 18.04
C VAL A 87 33.68 -12.50 19.11
N GLY A 88 32.48 -13.10 18.91
CA GLY A 88 31.43 -13.18 19.94
C GLY A 88 30.16 -12.37 19.65
N ALA A 89 29.97 -11.85 18.43
CA ALA A 89 28.70 -11.22 18.05
C ALA A 89 27.55 -12.22 18.16
N ARG A 90 26.42 -11.82 18.76
CA ARG A 90 25.27 -12.72 18.91
C ARG A 90 24.46 -12.73 17.62
N ALA A 91 23.82 -13.86 17.32
CA ALA A 91 22.92 -14.01 16.18
C ALA A 91 21.87 -12.88 16.08
N LYS A 92 21.33 -12.44 17.22
CA LYS A 92 20.35 -11.34 17.30
C LYS A 92 20.89 -9.99 16.81
N ASP A 93 22.19 -9.73 16.94
CA ASP A 93 22.79 -8.46 16.56
C ASP A 93 22.91 -8.40 15.03
N ILE A 94 23.30 -9.52 14.41
CA ILE A 94 23.30 -9.71 12.96
C ILE A 94 21.87 -9.58 12.39
N VAL A 95 20.88 -10.24 12.99
CA VAL A 95 19.48 -10.12 12.54
C VAL A 95 19.02 -8.65 12.60
N ARG A 96 19.30 -7.93 13.69
CA ARG A 96 18.93 -6.52 13.82
C ARG A 96 19.58 -5.64 12.77
N GLN A 97 20.86 -5.86 12.47
CA GLN A 97 21.57 -5.10 11.43
C GLN A 97 20.89 -5.27 10.06
N PHE A 98 20.62 -6.51 9.65
CA PHE A 98 19.95 -6.77 8.38
C PHE A 98 18.51 -6.26 8.34
N LEU A 99 17.77 -6.34 9.44
CA LEU A 99 16.42 -5.76 9.52
C LEU A 99 16.43 -4.23 9.41
N VAL A 100 17.41 -3.57 10.02
CA VAL A 100 17.58 -2.11 9.87
C VAL A 100 17.92 -1.78 8.41
N GLU A 101 18.80 -2.54 7.76
CA GLU A 101 19.12 -2.37 6.34
C GLU A 101 17.88 -2.54 5.45
N ALA A 102 17.08 -3.59 5.69
CA ALA A 102 15.79 -3.82 5.00
C ALA A 102 14.84 -2.62 5.17
N THR A 103 14.72 -2.13 6.40
CA THR A 103 13.82 -1.04 6.76
C THR A 103 14.27 0.28 6.12
N LEU A 104 15.57 0.53 6.05
CA LEU A 104 16.11 1.71 5.38
C LEU A 104 15.85 1.66 3.88
N ILE A 105 16.11 0.52 3.22
CA ILE A 105 15.79 0.33 1.80
C ILE A 105 14.31 0.56 1.54
N ALA A 106 13.43 0.03 2.40
CA ALA A 106 11.99 0.22 2.30
C ALA A 106 11.58 1.68 2.48
N LEU A 107 12.19 2.40 3.42
CA LEU A 107 11.90 3.81 3.66
C LEU A 107 12.31 4.68 2.45
N PHE A 108 13.50 4.44 1.89
CA PHE A 108 13.94 5.12 0.67
C PHE A 108 13.04 4.78 -0.52
N GLY A 109 12.68 3.51 -0.67
CA GLY A 109 11.75 3.05 -1.71
C GLY A 109 10.36 3.69 -1.56
N ALA A 110 9.83 3.78 -0.35
CA ALA A 110 8.54 4.42 -0.06
C ALA A 110 8.58 5.93 -0.33
N ALA A 111 9.66 6.62 0.06
CA ALA A 111 9.85 8.04 -0.22
C ALA A 111 9.97 8.31 -1.73
N ALA A 112 10.82 7.56 -2.43
CA ALA A 112 10.98 7.68 -3.88
C ALA A 112 9.69 7.32 -4.63
N GLY A 113 9.02 6.25 -4.23
CA GLY A 113 7.74 5.83 -4.79
C GLY A 113 6.63 6.86 -4.56
N MET A 114 6.59 7.52 -3.39
CA MET A 114 5.65 8.59 -3.11
C MET A 114 5.89 9.80 -4.03
N VAL A 115 7.14 10.25 -4.17
CA VAL A 115 7.50 11.36 -5.06
C VAL A 115 7.14 11.03 -6.50
N LEU A 116 7.52 9.85 -6.99
CA LEU A 116 7.19 9.41 -8.35
C LEU A 116 5.68 9.29 -8.56
N GLY A 117 4.95 8.73 -7.60
CA GLY A 117 3.49 8.61 -7.65
C GLY A 117 2.80 9.97 -7.71
N VAL A 118 3.26 10.94 -6.92
CA VAL A 118 2.79 12.34 -6.96
C VAL A 118 3.03 12.95 -8.33
N VAL A 119 4.25 12.84 -8.86
CA VAL A 119 4.62 13.40 -10.16
C VAL A 119 3.74 12.80 -11.28
N ILE A 120 3.60 11.47 -11.30
CA ILE A 120 2.77 10.78 -12.30
C ILE A 120 1.30 11.21 -12.17
N ALA A 121 0.77 11.33 -10.95
CA ALA A 121 -0.60 11.77 -10.72
C ALA A 121 -0.85 13.19 -11.28
N TYR A 122 0.08 14.13 -11.06
CA TYR A 122 -0.03 15.49 -11.61
C TYR A 122 0.13 15.53 -13.13
N VAL A 123 1.01 14.72 -13.70
CA VAL A 123 1.16 14.59 -15.17
C VAL A 123 -0.15 14.10 -15.78
N ILE A 124 -0.73 13.02 -15.25
CA ILE A 124 -2.02 12.50 -15.72
C ILE A 124 -3.14 13.55 -15.55
N ALA A 125 -3.18 14.24 -14.41
CA ALA A 125 -4.17 15.28 -14.15
C ALA A 125 -4.11 16.42 -15.18
N ALA A 126 -2.90 16.83 -15.57
CA ALA A 126 -2.71 17.87 -16.57
C ALA A 126 -3.23 17.47 -17.96
N PHE A 127 -3.05 16.21 -18.37
CA PHE A 127 -3.52 15.72 -19.67
C PHE A 127 -5.01 15.34 -19.69
N ALA A 128 -5.52 14.77 -18.58
CA ALA A 128 -6.89 14.25 -18.50
C ALA A 128 -7.91 15.27 -17.95
N GLY A 129 -7.45 16.41 -17.42
CA GLY A 129 -8.31 17.42 -16.79
C GLY A 129 -8.94 16.95 -15.48
N TRP A 130 -8.33 15.98 -14.79
CA TRP A 130 -8.85 15.41 -13.54
C TRP A 130 -8.26 16.11 -12.31
N ALA A 131 -9.04 16.21 -11.24
CA ALA A 131 -8.55 16.70 -9.95
C ALA A 131 -7.84 15.58 -9.18
N VAL A 132 -6.62 15.85 -8.69
CA VAL A 132 -5.88 14.94 -7.81
C VAL A 132 -6.45 15.05 -6.39
N ALA A 133 -7.01 13.95 -5.87
CA ALA A 133 -7.51 13.86 -4.50
C ALA A 133 -6.49 13.17 -3.59
N TRP A 134 -6.14 13.82 -2.49
CA TRP A 134 -5.21 13.31 -1.49
C TRP A 134 -5.98 12.66 -0.33
N SER A 135 -5.55 11.47 0.10
CA SER A 135 -6.06 10.85 1.32
C SER A 135 -4.90 10.52 2.27
N LEU A 136 -4.81 11.27 3.37
CA LEU A 136 -3.86 10.97 4.46
C LEU A 136 -3.97 9.52 4.96
N PRO A 137 -5.16 8.93 5.21
CA PRO A 137 -5.24 7.55 5.65
C PRO A 137 -4.75 6.55 4.59
N GLY A 138 -4.93 6.85 3.30
CA GLY A 138 -4.42 6.01 2.21
C GLY A 138 -2.90 6.01 2.14
N ILE A 139 -2.28 7.18 2.30
CA ILE A 139 -0.81 7.31 2.34
C ILE A 139 -0.23 6.56 3.54
N ALA A 140 -0.82 6.74 4.74
CA ALA A 140 -0.38 6.05 5.94
C ALA A 140 -0.49 4.53 5.78
N LEU A 141 -1.61 4.03 5.23
CA LEU A 141 -1.80 2.61 4.95
C LEU A 141 -0.75 2.07 3.98
N ALA A 142 -0.45 2.80 2.89
CA ALA A 142 0.56 2.40 1.92
C ALA A 142 1.96 2.26 2.54
N VAL A 143 2.36 3.21 3.38
CA VAL A 143 3.65 3.17 4.08
C VAL A 143 3.71 1.99 5.06
N ILE A 144 2.65 1.75 5.83
CA ILE A 144 2.58 0.63 6.78
C ILE A 144 2.68 -0.71 6.04
N VAL A 145 1.93 -0.88 4.95
CA VAL A 145 1.96 -2.11 4.16
C VAL A 145 3.34 -2.32 3.52
N CYS A 146 3.97 -1.26 3.00
CA CYS A 146 5.32 -1.33 2.45
C CYS A 146 6.34 -1.78 3.51
N MET A 147 6.31 -1.18 4.70
CA MET A 147 7.19 -1.57 5.81
C MET A 147 6.95 -3.01 6.27
N ALA A 148 5.68 -3.43 6.39
CA ALA A 148 5.34 -4.79 6.77
C ALA A 148 5.90 -5.83 5.79
N ILE A 149 5.82 -5.56 4.48
CA ILE A 149 6.35 -6.43 3.44
C ILE A 149 7.88 -6.46 3.48
N ALA A 150 8.54 -5.30 3.59
CA ALA A 150 9.99 -5.25 3.64
C ALA A 150 10.57 -5.98 4.86
N VAL A 151 9.98 -5.79 6.04
CA VAL A 151 10.37 -6.53 7.25
C VAL A 151 10.07 -8.01 7.07
N GLY A 152 8.87 -8.37 6.61
CA GLY A 152 8.47 -9.77 6.41
C GLY A 152 9.43 -10.55 5.50
N PHE A 153 9.77 -9.99 4.34
CA PHE A 153 10.70 -10.60 3.40
C PHE A 153 12.18 -10.49 3.82
N GLY A 154 12.54 -9.49 4.64
CA GLY A 154 13.89 -9.31 5.17
C GLY A 154 14.24 -10.22 6.35
N VAL A 155 13.24 -10.74 7.09
CA VAL A 155 13.48 -11.65 8.23
C VAL A 155 14.17 -12.95 7.79
N TYR A 156 13.76 -13.54 6.66
CA TYR A 156 14.35 -14.78 6.17
C TYR A 156 15.87 -14.69 5.92
N PRO A 157 16.36 -13.76 5.06
CA PRO A 157 17.80 -13.63 4.82
C PRO A 157 18.56 -13.18 6.07
N ALA A 158 17.97 -12.33 6.93
CA ALA A 158 18.58 -11.93 8.20
C ALA A 158 18.81 -13.13 9.15
N MET A 159 17.84 -14.05 9.23
CA MET A 159 18.00 -15.30 9.98
C MET A 159 19.03 -16.22 9.33
N SER A 160 19.08 -16.28 8.01
CA SER A 160 20.07 -17.05 7.26
C SER A 160 21.49 -16.58 7.58
N ALA A 161 21.72 -15.27 7.54
CA ALA A 161 22.98 -14.61 7.91
C ALA A 161 23.42 -14.96 9.34
N ALA A 162 22.49 -14.92 10.29
CA ALA A 162 22.77 -15.16 11.70
C ALA A 162 23.08 -16.62 12.04
N ARG A 163 22.73 -17.56 11.15
CA ARG A 163 22.97 -19.01 11.27
C ARG A 163 24.24 -19.48 10.56
N LEU A 164 25.01 -18.58 9.94
CA LEU A 164 26.30 -18.94 9.36
C LEU A 164 27.25 -19.53 10.42
N ASP A 165 27.86 -20.66 10.07
CA ASP A 165 28.93 -21.27 10.86
C ASP A 165 30.22 -20.44 10.70
N PRO A 166 30.79 -19.89 11.78
CA PRO A 166 32.00 -19.07 11.73
C PRO A 166 33.18 -19.81 11.10
N VAL A 167 33.32 -21.11 11.36
CA VAL A 167 34.45 -21.91 10.87
C VAL A 167 34.33 -22.12 9.36
N ALA A 168 33.15 -22.50 8.90
CA ALA A 168 32.88 -22.69 7.47
C ALA A 168 32.98 -21.38 6.69
N ALA A 169 32.59 -20.24 7.29
CA ALA A 169 32.68 -18.93 6.65
C ALA A 169 34.12 -18.45 6.42
N LEU A 170 35.08 -18.88 7.25
CA LEU A 170 36.50 -18.52 7.14
C LEU A 170 37.31 -19.49 6.26
N GLN A 171 36.84 -20.73 6.08
CA GLN A 171 37.46 -21.72 5.19
C GLN A 171 37.14 -21.50 3.70
N THR A 172 36.30 -20.50 3.37
CA THR A 172 35.88 -20.25 1.98
C THR A 172 36.89 -19.37 1.22
N GLU A 173 38.02 -19.02 1.83
CA GLU A 173 39.23 -18.49 1.17
C GLU A 173 40.39 -19.48 1.29
#